data_AF-A0AAV6YRN3-F1
#
_entry.id   AF-A0AAV6YRN3-F1
#
_cell.length_a   1.000
_cell.length_b   1.000
_cell.length_c   1.000
_cell.angle_alpha   90.00
_cell.angle_beta   90.00
_cell.angle_gamma   90.00
#
_symmetry.space_group_name_H-M   'P 1'
#
loop_
_entity.id
_entity.type
_entity.pdbx_description
1 polymer ?
#
loop_
_entity_poly.entity_id
_entity_poly.type
_entity_poly.pdbx_seq_one_letter_code
_entity_poly.pdbx_strand_id
1 'polypeptide(L)'
;MSGLFENWLHKLVQALQQRESYANIIVVDWMSLAHQLYPDAVNHTKLVGIETAVLIDWLQEKGNMSLKNVHLIGYSLGAHVAGFAGNYVSGTLGRITGLDPAGPMFEDVEAHKRLSPDDAEFVDVLHTYTREALGVSIGIKMPIGHIDIYPNGGDYQPGCGLSDVLGALAYGNIGDAVKCEHERSVHLFVDSLINKDKESFAFQCTDSNRFKKGICLSCRKNRCNAIGYNAKKSTSKRNSKMYLKTRAHMPYKVYHYQLKMHIFNYIHEQETTEPTFSVILAGTMNDSIPLSLTV
;
A
#
# COMPACT_ATOMS: atom_id res chain seq x y z
N MET A 1 25.09 -13.04 -4.22
CA MET A 1 24.28 -12.64 -5.39
C MET A 1 24.04 -11.14 -5.32
N SER A 2 24.09 -10.45 -6.45
CA SER A 2 24.47 -9.04 -6.64
C SER A 2 23.75 -8.01 -5.74
N GLY A 3 24.53 -7.18 -5.05
CA GLY A 3 24.08 -5.95 -4.36
C GLY A 3 23.65 -4.83 -5.30
N LEU A 4 22.90 -5.16 -6.35
CA LEU A 4 22.19 -4.20 -7.20
C LEU A 4 20.83 -3.97 -6.56
N PHE A 5 20.48 -2.71 -6.31
CA PHE A 5 19.14 -2.33 -5.85
C PHE A 5 18.06 -2.98 -6.73
N GLU A 6 16.98 -3.43 -6.10
CA GLU A 6 15.82 -3.98 -6.82
C GLU A 6 15.28 -2.94 -7.81
N ASN A 7 14.84 -3.38 -9.00
CA ASN A 7 14.44 -2.51 -10.12
C ASN A 7 13.35 -1.49 -9.74
N TRP A 8 12.57 -1.78 -8.69
CA TRP A 8 11.56 -0.84 -8.18
C TRP A 8 12.16 0.45 -7.61
N LEU A 9 13.35 0.41 -7.00
CA LEU A 9 13.93 1.61 -6.35
C LEU A 9 14.30 2.67 -7.38
N HIS A 10 14.93 2.25 -8.47
CA HIS A 10 15.26 3.15 -9.58
C HIS A 10 14.00 3.79 -10.17
N LYS A 11 12.93 3.01 -10.36
CA LYS A 11 11.63 3.52 -10.85
C LYS A 11 11.00 4.51 -9.86
N LEU A 12 11.07 4.23 -8.56
CA LEU A 12 10.55 5.12 -7.53
C LEU A 12 11.31 6.45 -7.49
N VAL A 13 12.64 6.40 -7.46
CA VAL A 13 13.49 7.60 -7.47
C VAL A 13 13.24 8.43 -8.73
N GLN A 14 13.18 7.80 -9.90
CA GLN A 14 12.89 8.49 -11.16
C GLN A 14 11.49 9.16 -11.13
N ALA A 15 10.47 8.45 -10.64
CA ALA A 15 9.12 9.00 -10.53
C ALA A 15 9.05 10.18 -9.54
N LEU A 16 9.79 10.12 -8.43
CA LEU A 16 9.90 11.23 -7.47
C LEU A 16 10.61 12.44 -8.09
N GLN A 17 11.72 12.24 -8.80
CA GLN A 17 12.43 13.33 -9.51
C GLN A 17 11.55 14.04 -10.53
N GLN A 18 10.72 13.26 -11.26
CA GLN A 18 9.77 13.81 -12.22
C GLN A 18 8.58 14.50 -11.54
N ARG A 19 8.13 14.00 -10.38
CA ARG A 19 7.03 14.59 -9.63
C ARG A 19 7.42 15.90 -8.97
N GLU A 20 8.60 15.92 -8.34
CA GLU A 20 9.13 16.99 -7.50
C GLU A 20 10.53 17.39 -7.96
N SER A 21 10.60 18.20 -9.03
CA SER A 21 11.87 18.57 -9.70
C SER A 21 12.86 19.37 -8.83
N TYR A 22 12.41 19.88 -7.68
CA TYR A 22 13.21 20.66 -6.74
C TYR A 22 13.46 19.95 -5.41
N ALA A 23 12.94 18.72 -5.25
CA ALA A 23 13.13 17.96 -4.02
C ALA A 23 14.49 17.27 -4.01
N ASN A 24 15.07 17.16 -2.80
CA ASN A 24 16.22 16.30 -2.56
C ASN A 24 15.71 14.88 -2.32
N ILE A 25 16.26 13.90 -3.05
CA ILE A 25 15.91 12.49 -2.90
C ILE A 25 17.14 11.77 -2.36
N ILE A 26 17.03 11.29 -1.12
CA ILE A 26 18.08 10.58 -0.40
C ILE A 26 17.69 9.11 -0.31
N VAL A 27 18.57 8.23 -0.78
CA VAL A 27 18.41 6.77 -0.63
C VAL A 27 19.21 6.35 0.60
N VAL A 28 18.53 5.79 1.59
CA VAL A 28 19.18 5.19 2.77
C VAL A 28 19.58 3.75 2.42
N ASP A 29 20.86 3.56 2.12
CA ASP A 29 21.42 2.24 1.87
C ASP A 29 21.85 1.58 3.19
N TRP A 30 21.15 0.52 3.54
CA TRP A 30 21.45 -0.34 4.69
C TRP A 30 21.50 -1.82 4.28
N MET A 31 21.82 -2.10 3.01
CA MET A 31 21.78 -3.44 2.42
C MET A 31 22.60 -4.46 3.20
N SER A 32 23.76 -4.06 3.75
CA SER A 32 24.62 -4.92 4.57
C SER A 32 23.93 -5.42 5.85
N LEU A 33 23.06 -4.61 6.44
CA LEU A 33 22.28 -4.92 7.63
C LEU A 33 20.96 -5.62 7.29
N ALA A 34 20.39 -5.34 6.12
CA ALA A 34 19.18 -5.97 5.61
C ALA A 34 19.41 -7.40 5.11
N HIS A 35 20.58 -7.68 4.52
CA HIS A 35 20.98 -9.00 4.01
C HIS A 35 21.54 -9.91 5.12
N GLN A 36 20.76 -10.07 6.19
CA GLN A 36 21.06 -10.95 7.31
C GLN A 36 19.91 -11.96 7.47
N LEU A 37 20.02 -12.86 8.45
CA LEU A 37 18.87 -13.67 8.84
C LEU A 37 17.72 -12.75 9.24
N TYR A 38 16.47 -13.12 8.90
CA TYR A 38 15.33 -12.23 9.07
C TYR A 38 15.21 -11.62 10.49
N PRO A 39 15.37 -12.38 11.60
CA PRO A 39 15.35 -11.79 12.94
C PRO A 39 16.45 -10.74 13.19
N ASP A 40 17.63 -10.93 12.62
CA ASP A 40 18.74 -9.99 12.73
C ASP A 40 18.43 -8.72 11.91
N ALA A 41 17.92 -8.88 10.69
CA ALA A 41 17.48 -7.77 9.86
C ALA A 41 16.36 -6.95 10.53
N VAL A 42 15.41 -7.62 11.20
CA VAL A 42 14.39 -6.97 12.06
C VAL A 42 15.05 -6.16 13.16
N ASN A 43 16.00 -6.72 13.90
CA ASN A 43 16.71 -6.00 14.97
C ASN A 43 17.47 -4.78 14.44
N HIS A 44 18.07 -4.88 13.25
CA HIS A 44 18.78 -3.78 12.61
C HIS A 44 17.87 -2.62 12.19
N THR A 45 16.56 -2.82 12.00
CA THR A 45 15.65 -1.73 11.60
C THR A 45 15.67 -0.56 12.59
N LYS A 46 15.77 -0.84 13.89
CA LYS A 46 15.89 0.19 14.93
C LYS A 46 17.20 0.95 14.84
N LEU A 47 18.31 0.24 14.65
CA LEU A 47 19.64 0.85 14.51
C LEU A 47 19.66 1.80 13.31
N VAL A 48 19.20 1.34 12.15
CA VAL A 48 19.14 2.15 10.92
C VAL A 48 18.19 3.34 11.08
N GLY A 49 17.07 3.16 11.77
CA GLY A 49 16.14 4.25 12.09
C GLY A 49 16.79 5.34 12.93
N ILE A 50 17.56 4.97 13.96
CA ILE A 50 18.31 5.92 14.79
C ILE A 50 19.34 6.69 13.94
N GLU A 51 20.15 6.00 13.14
CA GLU A 51 21.15 6.67 12.28
C GLU A 51 20.48 7.60 11.24
N THR A 52 19.32 7.20 10.72
CA THR A 52 18.52 8.04 9.81
C THR A 52 18.00 9.29 10.53
N ALA A 53 17.56 9.18 11.78
CA ALA A 53 17.15 10.32 12.60
C ALA A 53 18.33 11.28 12.85
N VAL A 54 19.53 10.76 13.16
CA VAL A 54 20.75 11.56 13.34
C VAL A 54 21.07 12.37 12.08
N LEU A 55 20.95 11.77 10.89
CA LEU A 55 21.11 12.49 9.62
C LEU A 55 20.06 13.59 9.45
N ILE A 56 18.79 13.31 9.74
CA ILE A 56 17.70 14.28 9.62
C ILE A 56 17.93 15.46 10.59
N ASP A 57 18.31 15.19 11.83
CA ASP A 57 18.62 16.20 12.84
C ASP A 57 19.81 17.07 12.41
N TRP A 58 20.86 16.45 11.86
CA TRP A 58 21.99 17.20 11.29
C TRP A 58 21.56 18.12 10.14
N LEU A 59 20.68 17.65 9.24
CA LEU A 59 20.12 18.45 8.15
C LEU A 59 19.21 19.58 8.66
N GLN A 60 18.45 19.33 9.72
CA GLN A 60 17.65 20.35 10.40
C GLN A 60 18.55 21.45 10.96
N GLU A 61 19.58 21.08 11.73
CA GLU A 61 20.46 22.03 12.41
C GLU A 61 21.39 22.80 11.47
N LYS A 62 21.99 22.13 10.48
CA LYS A 62 23.00 22.73 9.60
C LYS A 62 22.42 23.24 8.29
N GLY A 63 21.38 22.58 7.78
CA GLY A 63 20.72 22.93 6.53
C GLY A 63 19.53 23.87 6.70
N ASN A 64 19.15 24.21 7.94
CA ASN A 64 17.92 24.97 8.26
C ASN A 64 16.67 24.35 7.62
N MET A 65 16.64 23.01 7.56
CA MET A 65 15.57 22.23 6.94
C MET A 65 14.42 22.05 7.93
N SER A 66 13.22 22.47 7.55
CA SER A 66 12.02 22.16 8.34
C SER A 66 11.66 20.68 8.25
N LEU A 67 11.45 20.01 9.40
CA LEU A 67 10.99 18.62 9.45
C LEU A 67 9.65 18.40 8.76
N LYS A 68 8.81 19.44 8.65
CA LYS A 68 7.54 19.38 7.91
C LYS A 68 7.73 19.14 6.41
N ASN A 69 8.91 19.44 5.88
CA ASN A 69 9.27 19.20 4.48
C ASN A 69 9.89 17.81 4.28
N VAL A 70 10.05 17.00 5.33
CA VAL A 70 10.60 15.65 5.25
C VAL A 70 9.48 14.64 5.04
N HIS A 71 9.61 13.85 3.97
CA HIS A 71 8.76 12.71 3.67
C HIS A 71 9.61 11.44 3.59
N LEU A 72 9.48 10.56 4.58
CA LEU A 72 10.12 9.24 4.54
C LEU A 72 9.21 8.23 3.84
N ILE A 73 9.77 7.45 2.92
CA ILE A 73 9.06 6.39 2.20
C ILE A 73 9.79 5.10 2.50
N GLY A 74 9.14 4.17 3.21
CA GLY A 74 9.73 2.91 3.63
C GLY A 74 8.99 1.72 3.06
N TYR A 75 9.72 0.78 2.45
CA TYR A 75 9.18 -0.48 1.90
C TYR A 75 9.55 -1.66 2.80
N SER A 76 8.59 -2.56 3.08
CA SER A 76 8.83 -3.76 3.89
C SER A 76 9.42 -3.41 5.27
N LEU A 77 10.57 -3.98 5.66
CA LEU A 77 11.33 -3.60 6.86
C LEU A 77 11.69 -2.11 6.92
N GLY A 78 11.88 -1.48 5.75
CA GLY A 78 12.17 -0.05 5.63
C GLY A 78 11.03 0.86 6.12
N ALA A 79 9.79 0.38 6.14
CA ALA A 79 8.68 1.11 6.74
C ALA A 79 8.87 1.27 8.26
N HIS A 80 9.40 0.25 8.92
CA HIS A 80 9.71 0.32 10.35
C HIS A 80 10.97 1.13 10.62
N VAL A 81 11.98 1.08 9.73
CA VAL A 81 13.13 2.02 9.76
C VAL A 81 12.62 3.46 9.75
N ALA A 82 11.68 3.80 8.85
CA ALA A 82 11.09 5.14 8.79
C ALA A 82 10.31 5.51 10.06
N GLY A 83 9.56 4.56 10.64
CA GLY A 83 8.88 4.77 11.93
C GLY A 83 9.86 5.04 13.07
N PHE A 84 10.92 4.24 13.19
CA PHE A 84 11.98 4.48 14.17
C PHE A 84 12.66 5.83 13.95
N ALA A 85 12.96 6.21 12.70
CA ALA A 85 13.52 7.52 12.40
C ALA A 85 12.59 8.67 12.87
N GLY A 86 11.29 8.54 12.66
CA GLY A 86 10.29 9.50 13.14
C GLY A 86 10.18 9.58 14.66
N ASN A 87 10.42 8.47 15.37
CA ASN A 87 10.42 8.42 16.83
C ASN A 87 11.69 9.05 17.46
N TYR A 88 12.84 8.91 16.80
CA TYR A 88 14.13 9.36 17.33
C TYR A 88 14.57 10.75 16.85
N VAL A 89 13.89 11.36 15.87
CA VAL A 89 14.21 12.71 15.40
C VAL A 89 13.84 13.77 16.44
N SER A 90 14.60 14.85 16.50
CA SER A 90 14.35 15.98 17.40
C SER A 90 13.23 16.88 16.87
N GLY A 91 12.00 16.37 16.88
CA GLY A 91 10.79 17.07 16.45
C GLY A 91 9.74 16.12 15.85
N THR A 92 8.94 16.60 14.89
CA THR A 92 7.94 15.78 14.20
C THR A 92 8.11 15.90 12.70
N LEU A 93 8.27 14.76 12.03
CA LEU A 93 8.37 14.68 10.57
C LEU A 93 7.06 15.08 9.90
N GLY A 94 7.12 15.64 8.70
CA GLY A 94 5.94 15.98 7.92
C GLY A 94 5.13 14.77 7.48
N ARG A 95 5.80 13.74 6.94
CA ARG A 95 5.11 12.53 6.47
C ARG A 95 5.96 11.27 6.51
N ILE A 96 5.33 10.13 6.80
CA ILE A 96 5.86 8.80 6.53
C ILE A 96 4.85 8.04 5.65
N THR A 97 5.33 7.41 4.57
CA THR A 97 4.55 6.44 3.80
C THR A 97 5.12 5.03 3.99
N GLY A 98 4.29 4.13 4.50
CA GLY A 98 4.61 2.70 4.62
C GLY A 98 4.13 1.93 3.39
N LEU A 99 5.04 1.33 2.64
CA LEU A 99 4.75 0.51 1.48
C LEU A 99 4.86 -0.97 1.89
N ASP A 100 3.71 -1.60 2.09
CA ASP A 100 3.52 -2.95 2.62
C ASP A 100 4.49 -3.29 3.78
N PRO A 101 4.38 -2.59 4.94
CA PRO A 101 5.28 -2.80 6.07
C PRO A 101 5.34 -4.27 6.48
N ALA A 102 6.51 -4.75 6.91
CA ALA A 102 6.69 -6.16 7.25
C ALA A 102 5.79 -6.60 8.42
N GLY A 103 5.14 -7.75 8.27
CA GLY A 103 4.30 -8.35 9.31
C GLY A 103 5.09 -9.16 10.36
N PRO A 104 5.96 -10.10 9.97
CA PRO A 104 6.58 -11.02 10.93
C PRO A 104 7.47 -10.26 11.92
N MET A 105 7.26 -10.50 13.22
CA MET A 105 7.90 -9.80 14.35
C MET A 105 7.48 -8.33 14.57
N PHE A 106 6.50 -7.82 13.83
CA PHE A 106 5.92 -6.47 14.03
C PHE A 106 4.39 -6.48 14.22
N GLU A 107 3.69 -7.50 13.72
CA GLU A 107 2.27 -7.71 13.98
C GLU A 107 1.99 -7.81 15.49
N ASP A 108 0.95 -7.14 15.96
CA ASP A 108 0.53 -7.08 17.37
C ASP A 108 1.61 -6.57 18.35
N VAL A 109 2.70 -6.00 17.84
CA VAL A 109 3.74 -5.37 18.65
C VAL A 109 3.33 -3.93 19.00
N GLU A 110 3.81 -3.45 20.15
CA GLU A 110 3.59 -2.09 20.68
C GLU A 110 4.06 -1.00 19.70
N ALA A 111 3.37 0.14 19.67
CA ALA A 111 3.61 1.22 18.71
C ALA A 111 5.07 1.69 18.65
N HIS A 112 5.77 1.81 19.79
CA HIS A 112 7.16 2.28 19.86
C HIS A 112 8.21 1.29 19.31
N LYS A 113 7.80 0.10 18.86
CA LYS A 113 8.66 -0.95 18.29
C LYS A 113 8.37 -1.22 16.81
N ARG A 114 7.58 -0.36 16.16
CA ARG A 114 7.21 -0.48 14.75
C ARG A 114 6.85 0.91 14.20
N LEU A 115 6.37 0.93 12.96
CA LEU A 115 5.74 2.12 12.40
C LEU A 115 4.38 2.34 13.10
N SER A 116 4.09 3.59 13.42
CA SER A 116 2.89 4.02 14.12
C SER A 116 2.41 5.39 13.63
N PRO A 117 1.16 5.79 13.89
CA PRO A 117 0.66 7.12 13.53
C PRO A 117 1.37 8.25 14.29
N ASP A 118 2.05 7.97 15.41
CA ASP A 118 2.72 8.97 16.24
C ASP A 118 4.08 9.39 15.67
N ASP A 119 4.60 8.65 14.69
CA ASP A 119 5.96 8.83 14.17
C ASP A 119 6.10 10.03 13.20
N ALA A 120 4.99 10.63 12.75
CA ALA A 120 4.97 11.81 11.89
C ALA A 120 3.63 12.59 11.98
N GLU A 121 3.61 13.82 11.47
CA GLU A 121 2.37 14.60 11.33
C GLU A 121 1.35 13.84 10.47
N PHE A 122 1.79 13.06 9.49
CA PHE A 122 0.94 12.19 8.69
C PHE A 122 1.63 10.87 8.35
N VAL A 123 0.90 9.77 8.54
CA VAL A 123 1.37 8.41 8.22
C VAL A 123 0.31 7.74 7.35
N ASP A 124 0.68 7.35 6.14
CA ASP A 124 -0.19 6.62 5.22
C ASP A 124 0.43 5.28 4.82
N VAL A 125 -0.39 4.24 4.81
CA VAL A 125 0.11 2.87 4.63
C VAL A 125 -0.65 2.16 3.52
N LEU A 126 0.08 1.51 2.62
CA LEU A 126 -0.45 0.60 1.61
C LEU A 126 -0.20 -0.84 2.06
N HIS A 127 -1.26 -1.61 2.30
CA HIS A 127 -1.20 -3.02 2.65
C HIS A 127 -1.56 -3.85 1.42
N THR A 128 -0.58 -4.52 0.80
CA THR A 128 -0.78 -5.24 -0.46
C THR A 128 -0.54 -6.74 -0.36
N TYR A 129 0.08 -7.23 0.71
CA TYR A 129 0.27 -8.66 0.93
C TYR A 129 0.02 -9.14 2.37
N THR A 130 -1.22 -8.99 2.82
CA THR A 130 -1.69 -9.36 4.17
C THR A 130 -2.17 -10.81 4.28
N ARG A 131 -1.88 -11.65 3.28
CA ARG A 131 -2.33 -13.04 3.25
C ARG A 131 -1.47 -13.88 4.19
N GLU A 132 -2.14 -14.64 5.06
CA GLU A 132 -1.46 -15.66 5.86
C GLU A 132 -1.06 -16.85 5.01
N ALA A 133 0.22 -17.23 5.10
CA ALA A 133 0.73 -18.52 4.67
C ALA A 133 1.44 -19.16 5.87
N LEU A 134 1.07 -20.38 6.23
CA LEU A 134 1.63 -21.10 7.39
C LEU A 134 1.52 -20.32 8.72
N GLY A 135 0.44 -19.55 8.91
CA GLY A 135 0.20 -18.76 10.12
C GLY A 135 0.94 -17.43 10.20
N VAL A 136 1.68 -17.04 9.16
CA VAL A 136 2.41 -15.76 9.11
C VAL A 136 2.03 -14.99 7.85
N SER A 137 1.84 -13.68 7.99
CA SER A 137 1.63 -12.74 6.87
C SER A 137 2.92 -12.00 6.57
N ILE A 138 3.22 -11.78 5.29
CA ILE A 138 4.45 -11.06 4.87
C ILE A 138 4.30 -9.57 5.10
N GLY A 139 3.20 -8.97 4.66
CA GLY A 139 2.80 -7.62 5.04
C GLY A 139 2.02 -7.62 6.36
N ILE A 140 2.17 -6.57 7.15
CA ILE A 140 1.42 -6.38 8.39
C ILE A 140 -0.07 -6.17 8.09
N LYS A 141 -0.93 -6.79 8.90
CA LYS A 141 -2.39 -6.78 8.74
C LYS A 141 -3.03 -5.63 9.50
N MET A 142 -2.57 -5.40 10.73
CA MET A 142 -3.14 -4.36 11.59
C MET A 142 -2.94 -2.97 10.97
N PRO A 143 -3.91 -2.06 11.14
CA PRO A 143 -3.73 -0.67 10.73
C PRO A 143 -2.67 -0.02 11.62
N ILE A 144 -1.68 0.64 11.00
CA ILE A 144 -0.56 1.29 11.69
C ILE A 144 -0.32 2.73 11.25
N GLY A 145 -1.13 3.27 10.33
CA GLY A 145 -1.10 4.66 9.90
C GLY A 145 -2.29 5.49 10.37
N HIS A 146 -2.30 6.76 9.99
CA HIS A 146 -3.50 7.60 10.07
C HIS A 146 -4.56 7.13 9.06
N ILE A 147 -4.09 6.71 7.87
CA ILE A 147 -4.90 6.01 6.88
C ILE A 147 -4.18 4.72 6.48
N ASP A 148 -4.96 3.65 6.36
CA ASP A 148 -4.48 2.31 6.04
C ASP A 148 -5.30 1.81 4.86
N ILE A 149 -4.67 1.77 3.69
CA ILE A 149 -5.32 1.43 2.43
C ILE A 149 -4.98 -0.02 2.10
N TYR A 150 -6.01 -0.81 1.81
CA TYR A 150 -5.92 -2.23 1.47
C TYR A 150 -6.39 -2.45 0.03
N PRO A 151 -5.55 -2.21 -1.00
CA PRO A 151 -5.88 -2.46 -2.39
C PRO A 151 -6.29 -3.91 -2.59
N ASN A 152 -7.41 -4.11 -3.27
CA ASN A 152 -8.03 -5.39 -3.58
C ASN A 152 -8.50 -6.22 -2.38
N GLY A 153 -8.38 -5.71 -1.16
CA GLY A 153 -8.60 -6.43 0.09
C GLY A 153 -7.34 -6.53 0.95
N GLY A 154 -6.17 -6.25 0.37
CA GLY A 154 -4.85 -6.30 0.98
C GLY A 154 -4.19 -7.68 0.93
N ASP A 155 -4.96 -8.74 0.72
CA ASP A 155 -4.51 -10.13 0.71
C ASP A 155 -3.93 -10.61 -0.63
N TYR A 156 -4.48 -10.11 -1.74
CA TYR A 156 -4.11 -10.55 -3.08
C TYR A 156 -4.16 -9.41 -4.08
N GLN A 157 -3.17 -9.36 -4.98
CA GLN A 157 -3.07 -8.32 -6.01
C GLN A 157 -3.29 -8.90 -7.42
N PRO A 158 -4.18 -8.30 -8.24
CA PRO A 158 -4.40 -8.74 -9.60
C PRO A 158 -3.10 -8.79 -10.40
N GLY A 159 -2.91 -9.87 -11.14
CA GLY A 159 -1.71 -10.10 -11.95
C GLY A 159 -0.52 -10.68 -11.19
N CYS A 160 -0.61 -10.85 -9.87
CA CYS A 160 0.33 -11.65 -9.09
C CYS A 160 -0.26 -13.06 -8.93
N GLY A 161 0.40 -14.13 -9.37
CA GLY A 161 -0.11 -15.51 -9.23
C GLY A 161 0.14 -16.43 -10.43
N LEU A 162 0.31 -17.73 -10.13
CA LEU A 162 0.62 -18.93 -10.96
C LEU A 162 1.67 -18.79 -12.08
N SER A 163 1.62 -17.75 -12.90
CA SER A 163 2.64 -17.41 -13.90
C SER A 163 4.00 -17.04 -13.28
N ASP A 164 4.01 -16.25 -12.20
CA ASP A 164 5.23 -15.99 -11.43
C ASP A 164 5.71 -17.23 -10.66
N VAL A 165 4.79 -18.11 -10.23
CA VAL A 165 5.15 -19.38 -9.59
C VAL A 165 5.76 -20.35 -10.62
N LEU A 166 5.22 -20.44 -11.83
CA LEU A 166 5.78 -21.25 -12.91
C LEU A 166 7.14 -20.71 -13.38
N GLY A 167 7.28 -19.38 -13.46
CA GLY A 167 8.56 -18.71 -13.75
C GLY A 167 9.57 -18.93 -12.62
N ALA A 168 9.16 -18.76 -11.36
CA ALA A 168 9.97 -19.03 -10.18
C ALA A 168 10.40 -20.50 -10.07
N LEU A 169 9.54 -21.45 -10.45
CA LEU A 169 9.84 -22.88 -10.48
C LEU A 169 10.72 -23.28 -11.68
N ALA A 170 10.57 -22.61 -12.83
CA ALA A 170 11.39 -22.83 -14.02
C ALA A 170 12.83 -22.27 -13.86
N TYR A 171 13.01 -21.21 -13.07
CA TYR A 171 14.30 -20.54 -12.85
C TYR A 171 14.88 -20.71 -11.43
N GLY A 172 14.22 -21.48 -10.55
CA GLY A 172 14.72 -21.80 -9.20
C GLY A 172 14.62 -20.67 -8.17
N ASN A 173 13.87 -19.60 -8.45
CA ASN A 173 13.72 -18.42 -7.59
C ASN A 173 12.31 -18.32 -6.99
N ILE A 174 11.98 -19.19 -6.02
CA ILE A 174 10.69 -19.19 -5.29
C ILE A 174 10.39 -17.82 -4.63
N GLY A 175 11.43 -17.01 -4.36
CA GLY A 175 11.29 -15.66 -3.80
C GLY A 175 10.58 -14.66 -4.72
N ASP A 176 10.66 -14.80 -6.05
CA ASP A 176 10.13 -13.79 -6.98
C ASP A 176 8.60 -13.81 -7.04
N ALA A 177 7.98 -14.98 -6.87
CA ALA A 177 6.52 -15.11 -6.82
C ALA A 177 5.90 -14.56 -5.52
N VAL A 178 6.67 -14.56 -4.43
CA VAL A 178 6.27 -14.03 -3.12
C VAL A 178 6.44 -12.49 -3.08
N LYS A 179 7.28 -11.94 -3.95
CA LYS A 179 7.55 -10.50 -4.03
C LYS A 179 6.48 -9.72 -4.79
N CYS A 180 5.75 -10.30 -5.74
CA CYS A 180 4.84 -9.52 -6.59
C CYS A 180 3.77 -8.75 -5.80
N GLU A 181 3.05 -9.43 -4.90
CA GLU A 181 2.05 -8.79 -4.05
C GLU A 181 2.68 -7.77 -3.09
N HIS A 182 3.89 -8.06 -2.59
CA HIS A 182 4.62 -7.19 -1.66
C HIS A 182 5.08 -5.90 -2.34
N GLU A 183 5.76 -6.01 -3.48
CA GLU A 183 6.26 -4.89 -4.32
C GLU A 183 5.13 -4.10 -4.98
N ARG A 184 3.90 -4.65 -5.05
CA ARG A 184 2.75 -3.93 -5.59
C ARG A 184 2.51 -2.60 -4.88
N SER A 185 2.78 -2.51 -3.59
CA SER A 185 2.68 -1.26 -2.82
C SER A 185 3.55 -0.15 -3.43
N VAL A 186 4.81 -0.47 -3.80
CA VAL A 186 5.73 0.45 -4.47
C VAL A 186 5.18 0.86 -5.83
N HIS A 187 4.70 -0.09 -6.63
CA HIS A 187 4.16 0.23 -7.96
C HIS A 187 2.89 1.09 -7.91
N LEU A 188 2.01 0.89 -6.93
CA LEU A 188 0.84 1.74 -6.71
C LEU A 188 1.26 3.16 -6.30
N PHE A 189 2.30 3.29 -5.49
CA PHE A 189 2.84 4.60 -5.14
C PHE A 189 3.47 5.29 -6.37
N VAL A 190 4.24 4.56 -7.18
CA VAL A 190 4.80 5.08 -8.44
C VAL A 190 3.70 5.51 -9.42
N ASP A 191 2.62 4.73 -9.55
CA ASP A 191 1.46 5.10 -10.37
C ASP A 191 0.87 6.45 -9.94
N SER A 192 0.75 6.68 -8.64
CA SER A 192 0.23 7.94 -8.09
C SER A 192 1.14 9.15 -8.35
N LEU A 193 2.45 8.94 -8.57
CA LEU A 193 3.40 9.99 -8.92
C LEU A 193 3.30 10.38 -10.40
N ILE A 194 3.21 9.39 -11.28
CA ILE A 194 3.35 9.60 -12.73
C ILE A 194 2.01 9.81 -13.44
N ASN A 195 0.94 9.13 -13.02
CA ASN A 195 -0.37 9.15 -13.67
C ASN A 195 -1.32 10.15 -12.98
N LYS A 196 -0.94 11.43 -12.98
CA LYS A 196 -1.63 12.52 -12.26
C LYS A 196 -3.09 12.72 -12.71
N ASP A 197 -3.39 12.44 -13.98
CA ASP A 197 -4.74 12.49 -14.57
C ASP A 197 -5.59 11.24 -14.24
N LYS A 198 -4.95 10.17 -13.76
CA LYS A 198 -5.58 8.88 -13.43
C LYS A 198 -5.39 8.53 -11.96
N GLU A 199 -5.58 9.51 -11.10
CA GLU A 199 -5.59 9.30 -9.66
C GLU A 199 -6.64 8.25 -9.25
N SER A 200 -6.21 7.31 -8.40
CA SER A 200 -7.04 6.27 -7.81
C SER A 200 -7.49 6.68 -6.41
N PHE A 201 -8.72 6.34 -6.06
CA PHE A 201 -9.33 6.66 -4.77
C PHE A 201 -9.62 5.39 -3.97
N ALA A 202 -9.32 5.45 -2.68
CA ALA A 202 -9.73 4.46 -1.70
C ALA A 202 -10.90 4.97 -0.88
N PHE A 203 -11.78 4.06 -0.45
CA PHE A 203 -13.00 4.36 0.27
C PHE A 203 -12.96 3.75 1.66
N GLN A 204 -13.25 4.58 2.66
CA GLN A 204 -13.34 4.16 4.05
C GLN A 204 -14.43 3.11 4.22
N CYS A 205 -14.08 1.98 4.82
CA CYS A 205 -15.01 0.90 5.11
C CYS A 205 -14.58 0.17 6.39
N THR A 206 -15.52 -0.53 7.04
CA THR A 206 -15.19 -1.31 8.25
C THR A 206 -14.36 -2.56 7.92
N ASP A 207 -14.59 -3.13 6.74
CA ASP A 207 -13.98 -4.38 6.28
C ASP A 207 -14.08 -4.53 4.75
N SER A 208 -13.24 -5.40 4.20
CA SER A 208 -13.17 -5.69 2.76
C SER A 208 -14.47 -6.27 2.19
N ASN A 209 -15.22 -7.07 2.97
CA ASN A 209 -16.43 -7.74 2.48
C ASN A 209 -17.57 -6.73 2.23
N ARG A 210 -17.73 -5.73 3.11
CA ARG A 210 -18.68 -4.64 2.87
C ARG A 210 -18.30 -3.77 1.68
N PHE A 211 -17.01 -3.53 1.46
CA PHE A 211 -16.53 -2.85 0.27
C PHE A 211 -16.86 -3.67 -1.00
N LYS A 212 -16.60 -4.98 -0.99
CA LYS A 212 -16.94 -5.90 -2.11
C LYS A 212 -18.44 -5.88 -2.47
N LYS A 213 -19.33 -5.70 -1.47
CA LYS A 213 -20.79 -5.52 -1.67
C LYS A 213 -21.19 -4.10 -2.16
N GLY A 214 -20.23 -3.24 -2.47
CA GLY A 214 -20.47 -1.86 -2.93
C GLY A 214 -21.03 -0.92 -1.87
N ILE A 215 -21.03 -1.29 -0.59
CA ILE A 215 -21.65 -0.51 0.50
C ILE A 215 -20.86 0.78 0.79
N CYS A 216 -19.55 0.76 0.53
CA CYS A 216 -18.60 1.81 0.92
C CYS A 216 -18.02 2.52 -0.30
N LEU A 217 -18.80 3.38 -0.97
CA LEU A 217 -18.35 4.18 -2.14
C LEU A 217 -18.57 5.69 -1.98
N SER A 218 -18.74 6.18 -0.74
CA SER A 218 -19.02 7.59 -0.47
C SER A 218 -17.74 8.40 -0.26
N CYS A 219 -17.62 9.56 -0.92
CA CYS A 219 -16.59 10.56 -0.64
C CYS A 219 -17.02 11.63 0.38
N ARG A 220 -18.27 11.62 0.85
CA ARG A 220 -18.75 12.65 1.80
C ARG A 220 -18.01 12.56 3.13
N LYS A 221 -17.64 13.72 3.70
CA LYS A 221 -16.94 13.84 5.00
C LYS A 221 -15.62 13.07 5.04
N ASN A 222 -14.80 13.19 3.99
CA ASN A 222 -13.48 12.54 3.88
C ASN A 222 -13.52 11.00 3.97
N ARG A 223 -14.64 10.39 3.56
CA ARG A 223 -14.78 8.92 3.47
C ARG A 223 -14.14 8.32 2.22
N CYS A 224 -13.52 9.15 1.39
CA CYS A 224 -12.61 8.68 0.36
C CYS A 224 -11.34 9.52 0.37
N ASN A 225 -10.25 8.97 -0.17
CA ASN A 225 -8.96 9.61 -0.23
C ASN A 225 -8.20 9.16 -1.47
N ALA A 226 -7.32 10.01 -2.00
CA ALA A 226 -6.37 9.58 -3.01
C ALA A 226 -5.41 8.54 -2.39
N ILE A 227 -4.93 7.60 -3.19
CA ILE A 227 -3.87 6.68 -2.77
C ILE A 227 -2.49 7.22 -3.16
N GLY A 228 -1.47 6.86 -2.40
CA GLY A 228 -0.08 7.23 -2.69
C GLY A 228 0.20 8.72 -2.47
N TYR A 229 0.91 9.36 -3.39
CA TYR A 229 1.54 10.66 -3.17
C TYR A 229 0.56 11.77 -2.77
N ASN A 230 -0.64 11.80 -3.35
CA ASN A 230 -1.64 12.84 -3.06
C ASN A 230 -2.57 12.50 -1.88
N ALA A 231 -2.33 11.40 -1.17
CA ALA A 231 -3.10 11.03 0.01
C ALA A 231 -3.03 12.14 1.07
N LYS A 232 -4.16 12.40 1.75
CA LYS A 232 -4.26 13.47 2.74
C LYS A 232 -4.60 12.93 4.12
N LYS A 233 -4.09 13.58 5.17
CA LYS A 233 -4.47 13.25 6.53
C LYS A 233 -5.98 13.38 6.72
N SER A 234 -6.62 12.33 7.23
CA SER A 234 -8.02 12.40 7.64
C SER A 234 -8.14 13.19 8.94
N THR A 235 -9.22 13.97 9.07
CA THR A 235 -9.55 14.70 10.31
C THR A 235 -10.02 13.76 11.44
N SER A 236 -10.20 12.47 11.13
CA SER A 236 -10.52 11.43 12.12
C SER A 236 -9.35 11.20 13.08
N LYS A 237 -9.64 11.16 14.39
CA LYS A 237 -8.69 10.69 15.42
C LYS A 237 -8.47 9.17 15.42
N ARG A 238 -9.32 8.41 14.72
CA ARG A 238 -9.17 6.95 14.56
C ARG A 238 -8.52 6.60 13.23
N ASN A 239 -7.68 5.57 13.24
CA ASN A 239 -7.13 4.94 12.03
C ASN A 239 -8.26 4.59 11.07
N SER A 240 -8.06 4.92 9.80
CA SER A 240 -9.07 4.74 8.76
C SER A 240 -8.68 3.63 7.81
N LYS A 241 -9.35 2.47 7.92
CA LYS A 241 -9.25 1.40 6.92
C LYS A 241 -9.97 1.82 5.65
N MET A 242 -9.25 1.80 4.54
CA MET A 242 -9.76 2.17 3.22
C MET A 242 -9.52 1.07 2.21
N TYR A 243 -10.41 0.94 1.24
CA TYR A 243 -10.37 -0.14 0.24
C TYR A 243 -10.59 0.42 -1.15
N LEU A 244 -9.99 -0.25 -2.13
CA LEU A 244 -10.23 -0.03 -3.54
C LEU A 244 -9.99 -1.34 -4.31
N LYS A 245 -10.44 -1.37 -5.56
CA LYS A 245 -9.97 -2.34 -6.56
C LYS A 245 -8.96 -1.67 -7.48
N THR A 246 -8.05 -2.46 -8.06
CA THR A 246 -7.07 -2.00 -9.05
C THR A 246 -6.96 -2.98 -10.21
N ARG A 247 -6.33 -2.55 -11.32
CA ARG A 247 -5.98 -3.42 -12.45
C ARG A 247 -4.73 -4.25 -12.15
N ALA A 248 -4.48 -5.26 -13.00
CA ALA A 248 -3.25 -6.04 -12.94
C ALA A 248 -1.99 -5.25 -13.33
N HIS A 249 -2.11 -4.27 -14.24
CA HIS A 249 -1.00 -3.49 -14.77
C HIS A 249 -1.28 -1.98 -14.72
N MET A 250 -0.20 -1.20 -14.66
CA MET A 250 -0.23 0.27 -14.65
C MET A 250 -0.76 0.82 -15.99
N PRO A 251 -1.58 1.89 -16.03
CA PRO A 251 -2.16 2.59 -14.87
C PRO A 251 -3.20 1.72 -14.15
N TYR A 252 -3.13 1.73 -12.81
CA TYR A 252 -3.87 0.78 -11.97
C TYR A 252 -5.32 1.18 -11.70
N LYS A 253 -5.69 2.43 -12.00
CA LYS A 253 -7.02 2.98 -11.80
C LYS A 253 -8.12 2.13 -12.42
N VAL A 254 -9.20 1.99 -11.66
CA VAL A 254 -10.51 1.49 -12.12
C VAL A 254 -11.61 2.43 -11.61
N TYR A 255 -12.83 2.23 -12.11
CA TYR A 255 -14.02 2.91 -11.62
C TYR A 255 -14.87 1.94 -10.79
N HIS A 256 -15.39 2.40 -9.66
CA HIS A 256 -16.21 1.60 -8.75
C HIS A 256 -17.68 1.98 -8.89
N TYR A 257 -18.52 0.99 -9.18
CA TYR A 257 -19.97 1.15 -9.29
C TYR A 257 -20.66 0.24 -8.28
N GLN A 258 -21.75 0.73 -7.65
CA GLN A 258 -22.67 -0.11 -6.88
C GLN A 258 -23.94 -0.31 -7.69
N LEU A 259 -24.27 -1.57 -7.96
CA LEU A 259 -25.54 -1.95 -8.57
C LEU A 259 -26.45 -2.54 -7.50
N LYS A 260 -27.73 -2.14 -7.51
CA LYS A 260 -28.79 -2.71 -6.70
C LYS A 260 -29.90 -3.16 -7.63
N MET A 261 -30.18 -4.46 -7.63
CA MET A 261 -31.17 -5.07 -8.52
C MET A 261 -32.24 -5.75 -7.66
N HIS A 262 -33.50 -5.54 -8.02
CA HIS A 262 -34.65 -6.26 -7.45
C HIS A 262 -35.14 -7.25 -8.49
N ILE A 263 -35.02 -8.54 -8.21
CA ILE A 263 -35.41 -9.61 -9.12
C ILE A 263 -36.76 -10.16 -8.66
N PHE A 264 -37.72 -10.22 -9.57
CA PHE A 264 -39.05 -10.80 -9.33
C PHE A 264 -39.17 -12.07 -10.16
N ASN A 265 -39.53 -13.19 -9.52
CA ASN A 265 -39.86 -14.43 -10.21
C ASN A 265 -41.39 -14.61 -10.19
N TYR A 266 -41.99 -14.76 -11.36
CA TYR A 266 -43.44 -14.92 -11.54
C TYR A 266 -43.84 -16.37 -11.89
N ILE A 267 -42.87 -17.30 -11.97
CA ILE A 267 -43.10 -18.70 -12.31
C ILE A 267 -42.63 -19.58 -11.13
N HIS A 268 -43.56 -20.36 -10.56
CA HIS A 268 -43.32 -21.32 -9.48
C HIS A 268 -42.64 -22.61 -10.00
N GLU A 269 -41.50 -22.48 -10.68
CA GLU A 269 -40.68 -23.65 -11.01
C GLU A 269 -39.63 -23.88 -9.91
N GLN A 270 -39.62 -25.11 -9.39
CA GLN A 270 -38.74 -25.60 -8.32
C GLN A 270 -37.30 -25.83 -8.81
N GLU A 271 -36.79 -25.02 -9.74
CA GLU A 271 -35.40 -25.14 -10.18
C GLU A 271 -34.49 -24.26 -9.33
N THR A 272 -33.74 -24.92 -8.45
CA THR A 272 -32.68 -24.35 -7.63
C THR A 272 -31.42 -24.11 -8.46
N THR A 273 -31.50 -23.33 -9.53
CA THR A 273 -30.31 -22.90 -10.29
C THR A 273 -29.85 -21.55 -9.77
N GLU A 274 -28.59 -21.45 -9.32
CA GLU A 274 -27.99 -20.15 -8.99
C GLU A 274 -27.81 -19.32 -10.27
N PRO A 275 -28.54 -18.21 -10.44
CA PRO A 275 -28.45 -17.42 -11.67
C PRO A 275 -27.10 -16.70 -11.75
N THR A 276 -26.46 -16.77 -12.91
CA THR A 276 -25.30 -15.94 -13.23
C THR A 276 -25.76 -14.68 -13.94
N PHE A 277 -25.41 -13.50 -13.43
CA PHE A 277 -25.70 -12.23 -14.09
C PHE A 277 -24.45 -11.65 -14.73
N SER A 278 -24.64 -10.95 -15.85
CA SER A 278 -23.62 -10.06 -16.41
C SER A 278 -24.24 -8.71 -16.73
N VAL A 279 -23.45 -7.64 -16.65
CA VAL A 279 -23.87 -6.28 -16.95
C VAL A 279 -22.91 -5.61 -17.92
N ILE A 280 -23.46 -4.82 -18.84
CA ILE A 280 -22.72 -3.91 -19.71
C ILE A 280 -23.11 -2.50 -19.32
N LEU A 281 -22.13 -1.66 -19.02
CA LEU A 281 -22.34 -0.24 -18.73
C LEU A 281 -22.12 0.53 -20.02
N ALA A 282 -23.18 1.11 -20.59
CA ALA A 282 -23.10 1.97 -21.76
C ALA A 282 -22.95 3.44 -21.34
N GLY A 283 -22.01 4.16 -21.95
CA GLY A 283 -21.65 5.52 -21.56
C GLY A 283 -21.36 6.44 -22.74
N THR A 284 -21.33 7.75 -22.50
CA THR A 284 -21.07 8.75 -23.57
C THR A 284 -19.67 8.70 -24.15
N MET A 285 -18.71 8.12 -23.41
CA MET A 285 -17.32 8.02 -23.85
C MET A 285 -17.00 6.64 -24.44
N ASN A 286 -17.50 5.57 -23.83
CA ASN A 286 -17.28 4.17 -24.22
C ASN A 286 -18.21 3.26 -23.41
N ASP A 287 -18.41 2.04 -23.90
CA ASP A 287 -19.10 0.96 -23.20
C ASP A 287 -18.09 0.06 -22.45
N SER A 288 -18.54 -0.58 -21.37
CA SER A 288 -17.75 -1.60 -20.69
C SER A 288 -17.77 -2.93 -21.45
N ILE A 289 -16.74 -3.76 -21.26
CA ILE A 289 -16.87 -5.20 -21.53
C ILE A 289 -17.96 -5.82 -20.63
N PRO A 290 -18.53 -6.99 -20.99
CA PRO A 290 -19.44 -7.70 -20.09
C PRO A 290 -18.79 -7.97 -18.73
N LEU A 291 -19.42 -7.46 -17.67
CA LEU A 291 -18.95 -7.61 -16.29
C LEU A 291 -19.80 -8.68 -15.60
N SER A 292 -19.18 -9.80 -15.23
CA SER A 292 -19.86 -10.83 -14.42
C SER A 292 -20.16 -10.31 -13.02
N LEU A 293 -21.39 -10.50 -12.56
CA LEU A 293 -21.82 -10.19 -11.21
C LEU A 293 -21.78 -11.46 -10.37
N THR A 294 -21.08 -11.41 -9.25
CA THR A 294 -21.12 -12.46 -8.23
C THR A 294 -22.26 -12.10 -7.27
N VAL A 295 -23.31 -12.93 -7.23
CA VAL A 295 -24.48 -12.75 -6.35
C VAL A 295 -24.20 -13.33 -4.97
#